data_AF-A0A1G0AJM4-F1
#
_entry.id   AF-A0A1G0AJM4-F1
#
_cell.length_a   1.000
_cell.length_b   1.000
_cell.length_c   1.000
_cell.angle_alpha   90.00
_cell.angle_beta   90.00
_cell.angle_gamma   90.00
#
_symmetry.space_group_name_H-M   'P 1'
#
loop_
_entity.id
_entity.type
_entity.pdbx_description
1 polymer ?
#
loop_
_entity_poly.entity_id
_entity_poly.type
_entity_poly.pdbx_seq_one_letter_code
_entity_poly.pdbx_strand_id
1 'polypeptide(L)'
;MSHGVTVGQWGGAYTFRGMVLSSEASYIALKIQAETFVVAERREDAATTYEKIGMWKEAGELRRKIRSQVVTQVHVNMNDLIDQLRQMGLSATYACPSCRSPITVNGSTSPDKLAKCQFCGTVFSSTDLMEAITRVVGHH
;
A
#
# COMPACT_ATOMS: atom_id res chain seq x y z
N MET A 1 8.28 3.96 -32.69
CA MET A 1 8.38 4.13 -31.23
C MET A 1 8.17 5.61 -30.92
N SER A 2 6.98 6.03 -30.47
CA SER A 2 6.72 7.42 -30.09
C SER A 2 7.25 7.63 -28.66
N HIS A 3 8.40 8.28 -28.51
CA HIS A 3 8.86 8.73 -27.21
C HIS A 3 7.85 9.74 -26.66
N GLY A 4 7.12 9.35 -25.61
CA GLY A 4 6.22 10.26 -24.90
C GLY A 4 7.03 11.42 -24.36
N VAL A 5 6.73 12.64 -24.80
CA VAL A 5 7.44 13.83 -24.35
C VAL A 5 6.76 14.35 -23.10
N THR A 6 7.51 14.43 -22.01
CA THR A 6 7.04 15.03 -20.75
C THR A 6 7.54 16.46 -20.63
N VAL A 7 6.77 17.31 -19.94
CA VAL A 7 7.22 18.62 -19.49
C VAL A 7 8.31 18.40 -18.43
N GLY A 8 9.49 18.94 -18.69
CA GLY A 8 10.63 18.88 -17.79
C GLY A 8 10.85 20.21 -17.10
N GLN A 9 11.21 20.18 -15.82
CA GLN A 9 11.65 21.39 -15.12
C GLN A 9 13.13 21.64 -15.42
N TRP A 10 13.46 22.87 -15.84
CA TRP A 10 14.82 23.31 -16.07
C TRP A 10 15.06 24.62 -15.31
N GLY A 11 15.82 24.53 -14.21
CA GLY A 11 15.95 25.64 -13.26
C GLY A 11 14.59 26.06 -12.68
N GLY A 12 14.29 27.36 -12.78
CA GLY A 12 13.01 27.93 -12.34
C GLY A 12 11.89 27.90 -13.39
N ALA A 13 12.13 27.32 -14.57
CA ALA A 13 11.16 27.30 -15.67
C ALA A 13 10.78 25.88 -16.07
N TYR A 14 9.67 25.76 -16.79
CA TYR A 14 9.24 24.49 -17.40
C TYR A 14 9.54 24.50 -18.89
N THR A 15 9.95 23.35 -19.39
CA THR A 15 10.33 23.17 -20.79
C THR A 15 9.56 22.02 -21.42
N PHE A 16 9.21 22.17 -22.69
CA PHE A 16 8.63 21.13 -23.51
C PHE A 16 9.35 21.10 -24.85
N ARG A 17 9.93 19.93 -25.20
CA ARG A 17 10.77 19.77 -26.41
C ARG A 17 11.87 20.83 -26.56
N GLY A 18 12.50 21.22 -25.44
CA GLY A 18 13.56 22.24 -25.43
C GLY A 18 13.07 23.69 -25.53
N MET A 19 11.75 23.92 -25.62
CA MET A 19 11.17 25.26 -25.55
C MET A 19 10.83 25.60 -24.11
N VAL A 20 11.24 26.79 -23.65
CA VAL A 20 10.82 27.33 -22.34
C VAL A 20 9.36 27.81 -22.44
N LEU A 21 8.52 27.32 -21.55
CA LEU A 21 7.10 27.66 -21.50
C LEU A 21 6.90 28.92 -20.66
N SER A 22 5.92 29.74 -21.07
CA SER A 22 5.39 30.79 -20.19
C SER A 22 4.72 30.18 -18.96
N SER A 23 4.47 30.99 -17.92
CA SER A 23 3.80 30.53 -16.70
C SER A 23 2.44 29.88 -17.00
N GLU A 24 1.61 30.51 -17.83
CA GLU A 24 0.30 29.99 -18.23
C GLU A 24 0.42 28.70 -19.07
N ALA A 25 1.33 28.68 -20.05
CA ALA A 25 1.56 27.49 -20.87
C ALA A 25 2.11 26.32 -20.03
N SER A 26 2.95 26.61 -19.04
CA SER A 26 3.47 25.60 -18.12
C SER A 26 2.38 24.98 -17.24
N TYR A 27 1.45 25.80 -16.75
CA TYR A 27 0.31 25.31 -15.97
C TYR A 27 -0.56 24.36 -16.79
N ILE A 28 -0.93 24.75 -18.01
CA ILE A 28 -1.75 23.93 -18.91
C ILE A 28 -1.03 22.62 -19.26
N ALA A 29 0.26 22.70 -19.62
CA ALA A 29 1.02 21.53 -20.01
C ALA A 29 1.21 20.53 -18.85
N LEU A 30 1.48 21.02 -17.64
CA LEU A 30 1.58 20.17 -16.44
C LEU A 30 0.25 19.54 -16.07
N LYS A 31 -0.87 20.26 -16.22
CA LYS A 31 -2.20 19.71 -16.00
C LYS A 31 -2.51 18.56 -16.97
N ILE A 32 -2.26 18.75 -18.28
CA ILE A 32 -2.43 17.70 -19.29
C ILE A 32 -1.55 16.48 -18.98
N GLN A 33 -0.31 16.72 -18.54
CA GLN A 33 0.59 15.65 -18.14
C GLN A 33 0.07 14.88 -16.90
N ALA A 34 -0.45 15.59 -15.89
CA ALA A 34 -1.05 14.95 -14.72
C ALA A 34 -2.26 14.08 -15.12
N GLU A 35 -3.14 14.57 -15.99
CA GLU A 35 -4.27 13.81 -16.52
C GLU A 35 -3.80 12.56 -17.28
N THR A 36 -2.73 12.68 -18.08
CA THR A 36 -2.12 11.55 -18.77
C THR A 36 -1.59 10.50 -17.79
N PHE A 37 -0.98 10.94 -16.68
CA PHE A 37 -0.55 10.03 -15.61
C PHE A 37 -1.73 9.35 -14.89
N VAL A 38 -2.87 10.04 -14.73
CA VAL A 38 -4.09 9.41 -14.19
C VAL A 38 -4.58 8.30 -15.12
N VAL A 39 -4.65 8.56 -16.44
CA VAL A 39 -5.06 7.57 -17.44
C VAL A 39 -4.11 6.38 -17.49
N ALA A 40 -2.80 6.63 -17.33
CA ALA A 40 -1.78 5.59 -17.28
C ALA A 40 -1.69 4.87 -15.91
N GLU A 41 -2.63 5.13 -14.98
CA GLU A 41 -2.66 4.61 -13.60
C GLU A 41 -1.40 4.93 -12.76
N ARG A 42 -0.56 5.86 -13.22
CA ARG A 42 0.61 6.39 -12.49
C ARG A 42 0.18 7.45 -11.50
N ARG A 43 -0.60 7.03 -10.50
CA ARG A 43 -1.33 7.93 -9.60
C ARG A 43 -0.40 8.78 -8.72
N GLU A 44 0.74 8.27 -8.27
CA GLU A 44 1.66 9.10 -7.45
C GLU A 44 2.35 10.20 -8.28
N ASP A 45 2.71 9.90 -9.53
CA ASP A 45 3.27 10.91 -10.46
C ASP A 45 2.24 11.99 -10.81
N ALA A 46 0.97 11.58 -11.00
CA ALA A 46 -0.13 12.51 -11.18
C ALA A 46 -0.33 13.40 -9.94
N ALA A 47 -0.36 12.82 -8.74
CA ALA A 47 -0.52 13.56 -7.49
C ALA A 47 0.61 14.57 -7.28
N THR A 48 1.86 14.17 -7.50
CA THR A 48 3.02 15.05 -7.40
C THR A 48 2.96 16.20 -8.41
N THR A 49 2.45 15.94 -9.63
CA THR A 49 2.28 16.97 -10.64
C THR A 49 1.18 17.97 -10.25
N TYR A 50 0.07 17.49 -9.68
CA TYR A 50 -0.98 18.36 -9.14
C TYR A 50 -0.49 19.27 -8.01
N GLU A 51 0.36 18.76 -7.11
CA GLU A 51 0.97 19.57 -6.04
C GLU A 51 1.84 20.70 -6.60
N LYS A 52 2.64 20.42 -7.63
CA LYS A 52 3.50 21.42 -8.29
C LYS A 52 2.72 22.60 -8.89
N ILE A 53 1.47 22.37 -9.30
CA ILE A 53 0.60 23.41 -9.87
C ILE A 53 -0.45 23.94 -8.87
N GLY A 54 -0.33 23.59 -7.58
CA GLY A 54 -1.21 24.09 -6.52
C GLY A 54 -2.59 23.41 -6.42
N MET A 55 -2.80 22.29 -7.11
CA MET A 55 -4.03 21.49 -7.10
C MET A 55 -4.01 20.47 -5.95
N TRP A 56 -3.93 20.97 -4.71
CA TRP A 56 -3.75 20.15 -3.51
C TRP A 56 -4.94 19.21 -3.22
N LYS A 57 -6.16 19.64 -3.58
CA LYS A 57 -7.37 18.85 -3.37
C LYS A 57 -7.33 17.59 -4.23
N GLU A 58 -7.04 17.75 -5.51
CA GLU A 58 -6.97 16.68 -6.50
C GLU A 58 -5.83 15.71 -6.19
N ALA A 59 -4.67 16.22 -5.76
CA ALA A 59 -3.55 15.40 -5.28
C ALA A 59 -3.97 14.54 -4.06
N GLY A 60 -4.64 15.17 -3.09
CA GLY A 60 -5.12 14.50 -1.89
C GLY A 60 -6.17 13.42 -2.18
N GLU A 61 -7.11 13.70 -3.08
CA GLU A 61 -8.12 12.73 -3.53
C GLU A 61 -7.48 11.53 -4.24
N LEU A 62 -6.48 11.76 -5.09
CA LEU A 62 -5.77 10.69 -5.77
C LEU A 62 -5.05 9.77 -4.77
N ARG A 63 -4.34 10.34 -3.79
CA ARG A 63 -3.66 9.55 -2.75
C ARG A 63 -4.63 8.83 -1.82
N ARG A 64 -5.81 9.41 -1.55
CA ARG A 64 -6.88 8.70 -0.83
C ARG A 64 -7.36 7.48 -1.61
N LYS A 65 -7.55 7.60 -2.93
CA LYS A 65 -7.92 6.46 -3.81
C LYS A 65 -6.83 5.38 -3.82
N ILE A 66 -5.55 5.76 -3.85
CA ILE A 66 -4.43 4.81 -3.72
C ILE A 66 -4.54 4.06 -2.39
N ARG A 67 -4.68 4.78 -1.26
CA ARG A 67 -4.78 4.16 0.08
C ARG A 67 -5.99 3.24 0.20
N SER A 68 -7.16 3.64 -0.28
CA SER A 68 -8.35 2.79 -0.23
C SER A 68 -8.19 1.51 -1.05
N GLN A 69 -7.49 1.57 -2.19
CA GLN A 69 -7.21 0.40 -3.03
C GLN A 69 -6.17 -0.55 -2.39
N VAL A 70 -5.16 -0.01 -1.73
CA VAL A 70 -4.18 -0.83 -0.97
C VAL A 70 -4.85 -1.51 0.22
N VAL A 71 -5.75 -0.81 0.93
CA VAL A 71 -6.47 -1.36 2.09
C VAL A 71 -7.45 -2.47 1.68
N THR A 72 -8.09 -2.40 0.50
CA THR A 72 -9.00 -3.47 0.03
C THR A 72 -8.27 -4.71 -0.51
N GLN A 73 -6.98 -4.62 -0.87
CA GLN A 73 -6.23 -5.77 -1.39
C GLN A 73 -5.54 -6.62 -0.32
N VAL A 74 -5.67 -6.30 0.97
CA VAL A 74 -5.23 -7.19 2.07
C VAL A 74 -6.42 -7.83 2.77
N HIS A 75 -7.35 -8.40 1.99
CA HIS A 75 -8.23 -9.46 2.51
C HIS A 75 -7.50 -10.79 2.36
N VAL A 76 -6.56 -11.05 3.26
CA VAL A 76 -5.96 -12.37 3.34
C VAL A 76 -6.97 -13.29 4.00
N ASN A 77 -7.44 -14.28 3.24
CA ASN A 77 -8.29 -15.34 3.73
C ASN A 77 -7.50 -16.13 4.78
N MET A 78 -7.86 -15.99 6.06
CA MET A 78 -7.16 -16.68 7.16
C MET A 78 -7.07 -18.19 6.95
N ASN A 79 -7.99 -18.78 6.19
CA ASN A 79 -7.98 -20.19 5.84
C ASN A 79 -6.73 -20.57 5.02
N ASP A 80 -6.34 -19.74 4.05
CA ASP A 80 -5.20 -20.03 3.17
C ASP A 80 -3.86 -20.00 3.94
N LEU A 81 -3.75 -19.15 4.96
CA LEU A 81 -2.58 -19.11 5.85
C LEU A 81 -2.49 -20.31 6.78
N ILE A 82 -3.63 -20.76 7.32
CA ILE A 82 -3.68 -21.97 8.15
C ILE A 82 -3.30 -23.19 7.30
N ASP A 83 -3.75 -23.24 6.04
CA ASP A 83 -3.39 -24.31 5.12
C ASP A 83 -1.91 -24.28 4.71
N GLN A 84 -1.30 -23.10 4.54
CA GLN A 84 0.15 -22.98 4.37
C GLN A 84 0.94 -23.44 5.60
N LEU A 85 0.48 -23.09 6.82
CA LEU A 85 1.09 -23.58 8.06
C LEU A 85 0.95 -25.11 8.22
N ARG A 86 -0.18 -25.69 7.77
CA ARG A 86 -0.37 -27.15 7.70
C ARG A 86 0.61 -27.81 6.75
N GLN A 87 0.75 -27.27 5.54
CA GLN A 87 1.64 -27.83 4.51
C GLN A 87 3.11 -27.76 4.92
N MET A 88 3.52 -26.71 5.62
CA MET A 88 4.92 -26.53 6.05
C MET A 88 5.25 -27.21 7.39
N GLY A 89 4.27 -27.72 8.14
CA GLY A 89 4.50 -28.34 9.46
C GLY A 89 5.06 -27.39 10.51
N LEU A 90 4.94 -26.07 10.30
CA LEU A 90 5.52 -25.05 11.16
C LEU A 90 4.56 -24.67 12.29
N SER A 91 5.11 -24.50 13.49
CA SER A 91 4.41 -23.92 14.64
C SER A 91 4.97 -22.52 14.92
N ALA A 92 4.12 -21.51 14.88
CA ALA A 92 4.47 -20.14 15.24
C ALA A 92 4.05 -19.86 16.68
N THR A 93 4.99 -19.42 17.53
CA THR A 93 4.66 -18.96 18.89
C THR A 93 4.48 -17.44 18.86
N TYR A 94 3.28 -16.99 19.21
CA TYR A 94 2.90 -15.58 19.26
C TYR A 94 2.61 -15.16 20.71
N ALA A 95 3.12 -14.01 21.16
CA ALA A 95 2.81 -13.47 22.47
C ALA A 95 1.60 -12.52 22.38
N CYS A 96 0.59 -12.72 23.24
CA CYS A 96 -0.57 -11.82 23.28
C CYS A 96 -0.13 -10.38 23.63
N PRO A 97 -0.60 -9.34 22.93
CA PRO A 97 -0.16 -7.97 23.17
C PRO A 97 -0.68 -7.43 24.51
N SER A 98 -1.81 -7.93 25.01
CA SER A 98 -2.37 -7.51 26.30
C SER A 98 -1.76 -8.22 27.49
N CYS A 99 -1.62 -9.55 27.45
CA CYS A 99 -1.19 -10.34 28.62
C CYS A 99 0.18 -11.00 28.46
N ARG A 100 0.84 -10.83 27.31
CA ARG A 100 2.13 -11.43 26.94
C ARG A 100 2.19 -12.96 27.03
N SER A 101 1.04 -13.62 27.20
CA SER A 101 0.99 -15.07 27.27
C SER A 101 1.36 -15.68 25.91
N PRO A 102 2.21 -16.71 25.87
CA PRO A 102 2.61 -17.38 24.64
C PRO A 102 1.45 -18.23 24.10
N ILE A 103 1.15 -18.07 22.82
CA ILE A 103 0.11 -18.78 22.08
C ILE A 103 0.80 -19.52 20.96
N THR A 104 0.70 -20.84 20.95
CA THR A 104 1.25 -21.65 19.87
C THR A 104 0.19 -21.81 18.79
N VAL A 105 0.46 -21.25 17.61
CA VAL A 105 -0.33 -21.41 16.41
C VAL A 105 0.32 -22.50 15.56
N ASN A 106 -0.42 -23.58 15.32
CA ASN A 106 0.00 -24.68 14.46
C ASN A 106 -1.10 -24.98 13.42
N GLY A 107 -0.79 -25.83 12.44
CA GLY A 107 -1.77 -26.22 11.41
C GLY A 107 -3.05 -26.90 11.95
N SER A 108 -3.07 -27.40 13.19
CA SER A 108 -4.28 -27.96 13.81
C SER A 108 -5.14 -26.93 14.55
N THR A 109 -4.70 -25.66 14.62
CA THR A 109 -5.40 -24.63 15.39
C THR A 109 -6.58 -24.10 14.59
N SER A 110 -7.79 -24.16 15.16
CA SER A 110 -8.99 -23.64 14.48
C SER A 110 -8.98 -22.11 14.45
N PRO A 111 -9.40 -21.48 13.34
CA PRO A 111 -9.42 -20.02 13.20
C PRO A 111 -10.25 -19.34 14.29
N ASP A 112 -11.33 -19.97 14.77
CA ASP A 112 -12.15 -19.46 15.88
C ASP A 112 -11.40 -19.36 17.22
N LYS A 113 -10.39 -20.23 17.42
CA LYS A 113 -9.52 -20.20 18.61
C LYS A 113 -8.38 -19.20 18.46
N LEU A 114 -8.09 -18.75 17.24
CA LEU A 114 -7.15 -17.67 16.94
C LEU A 114 -7.78 -16.28 16.97
N ALA A 115 -9.11 -16.16 17.00
CA ALA A 115 -9.77 -14.86 17.07
C ALA A 115 -9.62 -14.18 18.45
N LYS A 116 -9.40 -14.96 19.51
CA LYS A 116 -9.32 -14.45 20.90
C LYS A 116 -8.24 -15.14 21.72
N CYS A 117 -7.61 -14.38 22.60
CA CYS A 117 -6.66 -14.91 23.57
C CYS A 117 -7.36 -15.87 24.53
N GLN A 118 -6.85 -17.09 24.68
CA GLN A 118 -7.39 -18.06 25.63
C GLN A 118 -7.11 -17.69 27.09
N PHE A 119 -6.16 -16.79 27.35
CA PHE A 119 -5.75 -16.40 28.70
C PHE A 119 -6.47 -15.13 29.19
N CYS A 120 -6.54 -14.09 28.37
CA CYS A 120 -7.13 -12.79 28.77
C CYS A 120 -8.37 -12.38 27.97
N GLY A 121 -8.79 -13.18 26.99
CA GLY A 121 -9.98 -12.90 26.18
C GLY A 121 -9.81 -11.79 25.14
N THR A 122 -8.63 -11.16 25.03
CA THR A 122 -8.37 -10.11 24.03
C THR A 122 -8.62 -10.63 22.62
N VAL A 123 -9.44 -9.93 21.85
CA VAL A 123 -9.67 -10.21 20.43
C VAL A 123 -8.44 -9.76 19.63
N PHE A 124 -7.88 -10.65 18.81
CA PHE A 124 -6.72 -10.33 17.99
C PHE A 124 -7.14 -9.60 16.72
N SER A 125 -6.40 -8.56 16.36
CA SER A 125 -6.48 -8.00 15.01
C SER A 125 -5.87 -8.99 14.02
N SER A 126 -6.48 -9.15 12.85
CA SER A 126 -5.95 -9.99 11.77
C SER A 126 -4.54 -9.56 11.37
N THR A 127 -4.19 -8.28 11.52
CA THR A 127 -2.85 -7.72 11.26
C THR A 127 -1.76 -8.27 12.19
N ASP A 128 -2.06 -8.44 13.47
CA ASP A 128 -1.06 -8.79 14.48
C ASP A 128 -0.66 -10.26 14.38
N LEU A 129 -1.63 -11.11 13.98
CA LEU A 129 -1.39 -12.51 13.67
C LEU A 129 -0.56 -12.68 12.39
N MET A 130 -0.74 -11.79 11.40
CA MET A 130 0.06 -11.80 10.17
C MET A 130 1.52 -11.49 10.44
N GLU A 131 1.82 -10.47 11.24
CA GLU A 131 3.19 -10.12 11.59
C GLU A 131 3.90 -11.30 12.29
N ALA A 132 3.18 -12.01 13.15
CA ALA A 132 3.71 -13.18 13.84
C ALA A 132 4.01 -14.35 12.88
N ILE A 133 3.07 -14.67 11.98
CA ILE A 133 3.23 -15.78 11.03
C ILE A 133 4.31 -15.44 10.00
N THR A 134 4.31 -14.23 9.44
CA THR A 134 5.34 -13.78 8.49
C THR A 134 6.73 -13.72 9.10
N ARG A 135 6.86 -13.37 10.40
CA ARG A 135 8.16 -13.45 11.10
C ARG A 135 8.68 -14.88 11.17
N VAL A 136 7.81 -15.89 11.30
CA VAL A 136 8.21 -17.30 11.35
C VAL A 136 8.48 -17.86 9.94
N VAL A 137 7.68 -17.46 8.95
CA VAL A 137 7.82 -17.92 7.55
C VAL A 137 8.96 -17.21 6.81
N GLY A 138 9.22 -15.93 7.09
CA GLY A 138 10.26 -15.12 6.45
C GLY A 138 11.69 -15.38 6.94
N HIS A 139 11.89 -16.37 7.83
CA HIS A 139 13.20 -16.80 8.31
C HIS A 139 13.75 -18.03 7.55
N HIS A 140 13.24 -18.32 6.35
CA HIS A 140 13.77 -19.34 5.44
C HIS A 140 14.15 -18.75 4.09
#